data_AF-A0A2K6F8K4-F1
#
_entry.id   AF-A0A2K6F8K4-F1
#
_cell.length_a   1.000
_cell.length_b   1.000
_cell.length_c   1.000
_cell.angle_alpha   90.00
_cell.angle_beta   90.00
_cell.angle_gamma   90.00
#
_symmetry.space_group_name_H-M   'P 1'
#
loop_
_entity.id
_entity.type
_entity.pdbx_description
1 polymer ?
#
loop_
_entity_poly.entity_id
_entity_poly.type
_entity_poly.pdbx_seq_one_letter_code
_entity_poly.pdbx_strand_id
1 'polypeptide(L)'
;EHDIAKGRSELFLCAKDTEEATLYEDTHALVCLLVDNGFTTQQAEIIVSALVKIMEANMDVIYKDMVTKMQQEITLHQIMSQIANVKKDMIILEKSEFSALRAENEKIKLELHQLKQQVMDEVIKVRTDTKLDFNLEKSRVKELYSMNERKLLELRTEIMALHAQQDQALTQTDRKIEPEVAGLKTMLKSHKLDSIKYLAGSVFTCLTVALGFYCLWM
;
A
#
# COMPACT_ATOMS: atom_id res chain seq x y z
N GLU A 1 -5.57 -15.22 59.55
CA GLU A 1 -5.40 -16.56 60.16
C GLU A 1 -6.27 -16.84 61.38
N HIS A 2 -6.64 -15.82 62.18
CA HIS A 2 -7.43 -16.04 63.40
C HIS A 2 -8.88 -16.52 63.15
N ASP A 3 -9.52 -16.08 62.06
CA ASP A 3 -10.90 -16.50 61.70
C ASP A 3 -10.99 -17.91 61.09
N ILE A 4 -9.92 -18.39 60.44
CA ILE A 4 -9.90 -19.72 59.82
C ILE A 4 -9.75 -20.82 60.89
N ALA A 5 -9.06 -20.52 62.00
CA ALA A 5 -8.92 -21.43 63.12
C ALA A 5 -10.23 -21.57 63.93
N LYS A 6 -11.01 -20.50 64.06
CA LYS A 6 -12.30 -20.51 64.74
C LYS A 6 -13.35 -21.34 63.98
N GLY A 7 -13.39 -21.21 62.66
CA GLY A 7 -14.26 -22.03 61.80
C GLY A 7 -13.91 -23.53 61.82
N ARG A 8 -12.62 -23.91 61.93
CA ARG A 8 -12.22 -25.33 62.09
C ARG A 8 -12.64 -25.92 63.43
N SER A 9 -12.59 -25.14 64.52
CA SER A 9 -13.03 -25.61 65.84
C SER A 9 -14.55 -25.82 65.91
N GLU A 10 -15.32 -24.96 65.25
CA GLU A 10 -16.79 -25.09 65.20
C GLU A 10 -17.22 -26.25 64.28
N LEU A 11 -16.51 -26.50 63.17
CA LEU A 11 -16.73 -27.70 62.35
C LEU A 11 -16.37 -29.00 63.09
N PHE A 12 -15.31 -29.01 63.90
CA PHE A 12 -14.90 -30.22 64.62
C PHE A 12 -15.86 -30.60 65.77
N LEU A 13 -16.59 -29.64 66.33
CA LEU A 13 -17.67 -29.92 67.28
C LEU A 13 -18.96 -30.41 66.60
N CYS A 14 -19.20 -30.05 65.33
CA CYS A 14 -20.41 -30.49 64.60
C CYS A 14 -20.27 -31.89 63.98
N ALA A 15 -19.04 -32.44 63.91
CA ALA A 15 -18.76 -33.76 63.35
C ALA A 15 -19.00 -34.93 64.33
N LYS A 16 -19.45 -34.68 65.57
CA LYS A 16 -19.64 -35.74 66.57
C LYS A 16 -21.05 -36.31 66.65
N ASP A 17 -22.02 -35.68 66.00
CA ASP A 17 -23.40 -36.17 65.94
C ASP A 17 -23.68 -36.69 64.53
N THR A 18 -23.00 -37.78 64.14
CA THR A 18 -23.58 -38.72 63.18
C THR A 18 -24.77 -39.38 63.88
N GLU A 19 -25.89 -38.68 63.91
CA GLU A 19 -27.21 -39.30 64.01
C GLU A 19 -27.33 -40.22 62.78
N GLU A 20 -26.92 -41.48 62.94
CA GLU A 20 -27.79 -42.56 62.51
C GLU A 20 -29.20 -42.15 62.97
N ALA A 21 -30.18 -42.28 62.09
CA ALA A 21 -31.59 -42.14 62.41
C ALA A 21 -31.96 -43.22 63.43
N THR A 22 -31.49 -43.04 64.66
CA THR A 22 -31.86 -43.79 65.83
C THR A 22 -33.20 -43.19 66.19
N LEU A 23 -34.19 -43.67 65.45
CA LEU A 23 -35.55 -43.64 65.88
C LEU A 23 -35.52 -44.32 67.25
N TYR A 24 -35.52 -43.52 68.30
CA TYR A 24 -35.71 -43.99 69.67
C TYR A 24 -37.19 -44.36 69.80
N GLU A 25 -37.64 -45.28 68.96
CA GLU A 25 -38.97 -45.84 69.01
C GLU A 25 -38.93 -46.85 70.13
N ASP A 26 -39.32 -46.38 71.31
CA ASP A 26 -39.72 -47.26 72.40
C ASP A 26 -41.04 -47.94 71.99
N THR A 27 -40.87 -48.97 71.15
CA THR A 27 -41.94 -49.80 70.60
C THR A 27 -42.76 -50.40 71.74
N HIS A 28 -42.10 -50.69 72.86
CA HIS A 28 -42.69 -51.24 74.06
C HIS A 28 -43.56 -50.21 74.79
N ALA A 29 -43.10 -48.97 74.97
CA ALA A 29 -43.93 -47.90 75.55
C ALA A 29 -45.20 -47.64 74.71
N LEU A 30 -45.08 -47.71 73.38
CA LEU A 30 -46.23 -47.53 72.48
C LEU A 30 -47.23 -48.69 72.57
N VAL A 31 -46.75 -49.93 72.72
CA VAL A 31 -47.59 -51.10 72.98
C VAL A 31 -48.28 -51.01 74.33
N CYS A 32 -47.57 -50.64 75.40
CA CYS A 32 -48.15 -50.45 76.74
C CYS A 32 -49.25 -49.38 76.73
N LEU A 33 -49.01 -48.24 76.08
CA LEU A 33 -50.00 -47.17 75.92
C LEU A 33 -51.28 -47.68 75.26
N LEU A 34 -51.17 -48.48 74.20
CA LEU A 34 -52.33 -49.02 73.49
C LEU A 34 -53.09 -50.04 74.36
N VAL A 35 -52.38 -50.89 75.10
CA VAL A 35 -52.99 -51.84 76.03
C VAL A 35 -53.74 -51.11 77.16
N ASP A 36 -53.16 -50.06 77.72
CA ASP A 36 -53.79 -49.21 78.75
C ASP A 36 -55.06 -48.50 78.23
N ASN A 37 -55.17 -48.30 76.92
CA ASN A 37 -56.34 -47.71 76.25
C ASN A 37 -57.34 -48.74 75.73
N GLY A 38 -57.25 -50.00 76.17
CA GLY A 38 -58.26 -51.03 75.94
C GLY A 38 -58.03 -51.92 74.70
N PHE A 39 -56.85 -51.85 74.08
CA PHE A 39 -56.46 -52.80 73.04
C PHE A 39 -55.89 -54.09 73.66
N THR A 40 -56.08 -55.22 72.99
CA THR A 40 -55.34 -56.43 73.38
C THR A 40 -53.86 -56.27 73.02
N THR A 41 -52.97 -56.94 73.75
CA THR A 41 -51.52 -56.93 73.46
C THR A 41 -51.22 -57.25 72.00
N GLN A 42 -51.93 -58.24 71.44
CA GLN A 42 -51.76 -58.64 70.04
C GLN A 42 -52.22 -57.55 69.05
N GLN A 43 -53.30 -56.83 69.36
CA GLN A 43 -53.75 -55.70 68.53
C GLN A 43 -52.77 -54.53 68.60
N ALA A 44 -52.28 -54.21 69.80
CA ALA A 44 -51.29 -53.17 70.03
C ALA A 44 -49.99 -53.46 69.26
N GLU A 45 -49.46 -54.68 69.34
CA GLU A 45 -48.26 -55.10 68.61
C GLU A 45 -48.42 -55.00 67.08
N ILE A 46 -49.57 -55.39 66.54
CA ILE A 46 -49.84 -55.30 65.09
C ILE A 46 -49.89 -53.84 64.63
N ILE A 47 -50.56 -52.97 65.39
CA ILE A 47 -50.67 -51.54 65.07
C ILE A 47 -49.29 -50.88 65.11
N VAL A 48 -48.52 -51.14 66.16
CA VAL A 48 -47.17 -50.58 66.31
C VAL A 48 -46.24 -51.10 65.21
N SER A 49 -46.31 -52.39 64.86
CA SER A 49 -45.54 -52.96 63.75
C SER A 49 -45.88 -52.32 62.40
N ALA A 50 -47.16 -52.00 62.14
CA ALA A 50 -47.57 -51.29 60.94
C ALA A 50 -47.03 -49.84 60.91
N LEU A 51 -47.04 -49.15 62.05
CA LEU A 51 -46.49 -47.79 62.18
C LEU A 51 -44.98 -47.77 61.94
N VAL A 52 -44.23 -48.68 62.55
CA VAL A 52 -42.78 -48.81 62.34
C VAL A 52 -42.47 -49.01 60.85
N LYS A 53 -43.19 -49.91 60.17
CA LYS A 53 -43.01 -50.14 58.73
C LYS A 53 -43.30 -48.92 57.86
N ILE A 54 -44.34 -48.15 58.20
CA ILE A 54 -44.67 -46.91 57.48
C ILE A 54 -43.59 -45.85 57.75
N MET A 55 -43.12 -45.76 59.00
CA MET A 55 -42.07 -44.82 59.42
C MET A 55 -40.75 -45.14 58.70
N GLU A 56 -40.34 -46.40 58.67
CA GLU A 56 -39.18 -46.90 57.92
C GLU A 56 -39.30 -46.56 56.42
N ALA A 57 -40.44 -46.86 55.80
CA ALA A 57 -40.66 -46.54 54.38
C ALA A 57 -40.65 -45.03 54.09
N ASN A 58 -41.21 -44.21 54.99
CA ASN A 58 -41.19 -42.75 54.87
C ASN A 58 -39.78 -42.18 55.06
N MET A 59 -39.02 -42.70 56.02
CA MET A 59 -37.64 -42.28 56.26
C MET A 59 -36.75 -42.61 55.05
N ASP A 60 -36.91 -43.78 54.43
CA ASP A 60 -36.18 -44.15 53.21
C ASP A 60 -36.43 -43.16 52.05
N VAL A 61 -37.68 -42.72 51.86
CA VAL A 61 -38.01 -41.70 50.84
C VAL A 61 -37.39 -40.35 51.19
N ILE A 62 -37.46 -39.93 52.47
CA ILE A 62 -36.89 -38.66 52.92
C ILE A 62 -35.37 -38.64 52.76
N TYR A 63 -34.66 -39.70 53.17
CA TYR A 63 -33.21 -39.79 53.04
C TYR A 63 -32.74 -39.87 51.58
N LYS A 64 -33.58 -40.40 50.68
CA LYS A 64 -33.26 -40.46 49.24
C LYS A 64 -33.21 -39.08 48.58
N ASP A 65 -34.09 -38.17 49.00
CA ASP A 65 -34.17 -36.81 48.43
C ASP A 65 -33.38 -35.78 49.24
N MET A 66 -32.94 -36.12 50.45
CA MET A 66 -32.06 -35.28 51.26
C MET A 66 -30.59 -35.38 50.82
N VAL A 67 -29.88 -34.27 50.98
CA VAL A 67 -28.42 -34.22 50.81
C VAL A 67 -27.77 -34.27 52.20
N THR A 68 -26.80 -35.16 52.37
CA THR A 68 -26.05 -35.24 53.62
C THR A 68 -25.12 -34.03 53.78
N LYS A 69 -24.87 -33.60 55.02
CA LYS A 69 -23.92 -32.51 55.31
C LYS A 69 -22.53 -32.79 54.71
N MET A 70 -22.08 -34.05 54.77
CA MET A 70 -20.83 -34.49 54.16
C MET A 70 -20.83 -34.26 52.63
N GLN A 71 -21.89 -34.65 51.94
CA GLN A 71 -22.00 -34.46 50.49
C GLN A 71 -22.00 -32.97 50.13
N GLN A 72 -22.66 -32.13 50.93
CA GLN A 72 -22.65 -30.67 50.76
C GLN A 72 -21.24 -30.09 50.95
N GLU A 73 -20.49 -30.52 51.96
CA GLU A 73 -19.11 -30.07 52.20
C GLU A 73 -18.17 -30.47 51.05
N ILE A 74 -18.28 -31.70 50.53
CA ILE A 74 -17.50 -32.17 49.37
C ILE A 74 -17.77 -31.28 48.16
N THR A 75 -19.04 -31.04 47.83
CA THR A 75 -19.42 -30.19 46.70
C THR A 75 -18.94 -28.75 46.90
N LEU A 76 -19.04 -28.21 48.11
CA LEU A 76 -18.52 -26.87 48.43
C LEU A 76 -17.01 -26.79 48.23
N HIS A 77 -16.25 -27.77 48.70
CA HIS A 77 -14.80 -27.83 48.47
C HIS A 77 -14.44 -27.93 46.98
N GLN A 78 -15.20 -28.70 46.20
CA GLN A 78 -15.01 -28.77 44.75
C GLN A 78 -15.26 -27.42 44.07
N ILE A 79 -16.35 -26.73 44.42
CA ILE A 79 -16.67 -25.39 43.90
C ILE A 79 -15.56 -24.39 44.27
N MET A 80 -15.12 -24.39 45.53
CA MET A 80 -14.03 -23.50 45.97
C MET A 80 -12.73 -23.75 45.20
N SER A 81 -12.39 -25.02 44.93
CA SER A 81 -11.22 -25.39 44.12
C SER A 81 -11.34 -24.87 42.69
N GLN A 82 -12.51 -25.02 42.05
CA GLN A 82 -12.76 -24.49 40.72
C GLN A 82 -12.65 -22.96 40.68
N ILE A 83 -13.22 -22.26 41.66
CA ILE A 83 -13.09 -20.79 41.79
C ILE A 83 -11.62 -20.39 41.93
N ALA A 84 -10.84 -21.11 42.73
CA ALA A 84 -9.42 -20.83 42.90
C ALA A 84 -8.63 -20.99 41.59
N ASN A 85 -8.95 -22.01 40.78
CA ASN A 85 -8.35 -22.21 39.47
C ASN A 85 -8.69 -21.08 38.50
N VAL A 86 -9.99 -20.74 38.36
CA VAL A 86 -10.42 -19.62 37.51
C VAL A 86 -9.76 -18.31 37.92
N LYS A 87 -9.64 -18.06 39.22
CA LYS A 87 -8.94 -16.87 39.74
C LYS A 87 -7.46 -16.86 39.35
N LYS A 88 -6.78 -18.01 39.40
CA LYS A 88 -5.39 -18.12 38.97
C LYS A 88 -5.25 -17.80 37.48
N ASP A 89 -6.12 -18.37 36.65
CA ASP A 89 -6.09 -18.14 35.20
C ASP A 89 -6.35 -16.67 34.87
N MET A 90 -7.31 -16.03 35.55
CA MET A 90 -7.57 -14.59 35.41
C MET A 90 -6.34 -13.74 35.75
N ILE A 91 -5.61 -14.07 36.82
CA ILE A 91 -4.39 -13.34 37.20
C ILE A 91 -3.29 -13.55 36.16
N ILE A 92 -3.13 -14.75 35.61
CA ILE A 92 -2.14 -15.03 34.55
C ILE A 92 -2.46 -14.20 33.31
N LEU A 93 -3.72 -14.21 32.89
CA LEU A 93 -4.20 -13.45 31.74
C LEU A 93 -3.94 -11.95 31.90
N GLU A 94 -4.30 -11.38 33.06
CA GLU A 94 -4.12 -9.95 33.33
C GLU A 94 -2.65 -9.55 33.45
N LYS A 95 -1.84 -10.33 34.17
CA LYS A 95 -0.45 -9.94 34.45
C LYS A 95 0.51 -10.27 33.32
N SER A 96 0.32 -11.39 32.64
CA SER A 96 1.26 -11.87 31.62
C SER A 96 0.79 -11.49 30.22
N GLU A 97 -0.35 -11.99 29.79
CA GLU A 97 -0.79 -11.88 28.41
C GLU A 97 -1.20 -10.46 28.04
N PHE A 98 -2.01 -9.81 28.88
CA PHE A 98 -2.44 -8.44 28.64
C PHE A 98 -1.29 -7.44 28.70
N SER A 99 -0.35 -7.62 29.64
CA SER A 99 0.87 -6.81 29.72
C SER A 99 1.75 -6.98 28.48
N ALA A 100 1.96 -8.22 28.02
CA ALA A 100 2.73 -8.49 26.81
C ALA A 100 2.06 -7.88 25.57
N LEU A 101 0.75 -8.02 25.43
CA LEU A 101 -0.01 -7.45 24.32
C LEU A 101 0.05 -5.92 24.32
N ARG A 102 0.02 -5.28 25.49
CA ARG A 102 0.17 -3.83 25.62
C ARG A 102 1.58 -3.36 25.22
N ALA A 103 2.60 -4.09 25.64
CA ALA A 103 3.99 -3.79 25.28
C ALA A 103 4.22 -3.92 23.77
N GLU A 104 3.72 -4.98 23.13
CA GLU A 104 3.80 -5.15 21.68
C GLU A 104 2.98 -4.08 20.93
N ASN A 105 1.81 -3.68 21.44
CA ASN A 105 1.05 -2.57 20.84
C ASN A 105 1.82 -1.24 20.87
N GLU A 106 2.43 -0.88 22.01
CA GLU A 106 3.22 0.35 22.10
C GLU A 106 4.46 0.29 21.21
N LYS A 107 5.12 -0.88 21.11
CA LYS A 107 6.24 -1.09 20.20
C LYS A 107 5.81 -0.92 18.73
N ILE A 108 4.74 -1.56 18.29
CA ILE A 108 4.20 -1.42 16.93
C ILE A 108 3.84 0.04 16.63
N LYS A 109 3.26 0.75 17.60
CA LYS A 109 2.92 2.17 17.46
C LYS A 109 4.16 3.04 17.28
N LEU A 110 5.23 2.77 18.02
CA LEU A 110 6.51 3.46 17.86
C LEU A 110 7.15 3.17 16.50
N GLU A 111 7.19 1.91 16.08
CA GLU A 111 7.71 1.50 14.76
C GLU A 111 6.91 2.16 13.63
N LEU A 112 5.59 2.22 13.74
CA LEU A 112 4.72 2.89 12.78
C LEU A 112 5.02 4.40 12.70
N HIS A 113 5.22 5.06 13.85
CA HIS A 113 5.59 6.47 13.88
C HIS A 113 6.96 6.72 13.22
N GLN A 114 7.95 5.87 13.49
CA GLN A 114 9.28 5.96 12.88
C GLN A 114 9.21 5.75 11.38
N LEU A 115 8.49 4.71 10.91
CA LEU A 115 8.32 4.43 9.48
C LEU A 115 7.63 5.59 8.77
N LYS A 116 6.57 6.16 9.38
CA LYS A 116 5.88 7.32 8.83
C LYS A 116 6.83 8.51 8.67
N GLN A 117 7.69 8.77 9.65
CA GLN A 117 8.67 9.84 9.59
C GLN A 117 9.69 9.60 8.48
N GLN A 118 10.28 8.40 8.42
CA GLN A 118 11.25 8.02 7.39
C GLN A 118 10.68 8.16 5.97
N VAL A 119 9.44 7.68 5.75
CA VAL A 119 8.77 7.82 4.44
C VAL A 119 8.56 9.29 4.08
N MET A 120 8.14 10.12 5.05
CA MET A 120 7.97 11.55 4.81
C MET A 120 9.29 12.24 4.45
N ASP A 121 10.37 11.91 5.15
CA ASP A 121 11.70 12.47 4.89
C ASP A 121 12.23 12.05 3.51
N GLU A 122 12.08 10.78 3.14
CA GLU A 122 12.47 10.29 1.80
C GLU A 122 11.61 10.92 0.68
N VAL A 123 10.31 11.12 0.90
CA VAL A 123 9.45 11.83 -0.06
C VAL A 123 9.90 13.29 -0.25
N ILE A 124 10.27 13.97 0.83
CA ILE A 124 10.78 15.36 0.77
C ILE A 124 12.12 15.40 0.04
N LYS A 125 13.02 14.45 0.34
CA LYS A 125 14.32 14.34 -0.30
C LYS A 125 14.19 14.09 -1.80
N VAL A 126 13.46 13.05 -2.21
CA VAL A 126 13.21 12.75 -3.64
C VAL A 126 12.59 13.94 -4.37
N ARG A 127 11.63 14.63 -3.74
CA ARG A 127 11.01 15.84 -4.32
C ARG A 127 12.04 16.95 -4.54
N THR A 128 12.92 17.17 -3.57
CA THR A 128 13.93 18.22 -3.62
C THR A 128 15.00 17.89 -4.68
N ASP A 129 15.48 16.65 -4.69
CA ASP A 129 16.45 16.14 -5.66
C ASP A 129 15.88 16.24 -7.09
N THR A 130 14.66 15.75 -7.31
CA THR A 130 13.99 15.84 -8.61
C THR A 130 13.82 17.30 -9.08
N LYS A 131 13.49 18.20 -8.17
CA LYS A 131 13.36 19.63 -8.49
C LYS A 131 14.71 20.24 -8.85
N LEU A 132 15.78 19.86 -8.15
CA LEU A 132 17.14 20.31 -8.45
C LEU A 132 17.57 19.82 -9.84
N ASP A 133 17.43 18.52 -10.09
CA ASP A 133 17.77 17.89 -11.37
C ASP A 133 17.02 18.54 -12.54
N PHE A 134 15.71 18.75 -12.38
CA PHE A 134 14.92 19.45 -13.39
C PHE A 134 15.43 20.88 -13.65
N ASN A 135 15.80 21.62 -12.62
CA ASN A 135 16.31 22.98 -12.77
C ASN A 135 17.69 23.01 -13.44
N LEU A 136 18.56 22.04 -13.13
CA LEU A 136 19.86 21.88 -13.77
C LEU A 136 19.68 21.55 -15.25
N GLU A 137 18.82 20.57 -15.57
CA GLU A 137 18.58 20.17 -16.96
C GLU A 137 17.90 21.27 -17.77
N LYS A 138 16.94 21.99 -17.17
CA LYS A 138 16.33 23.19 -17.77
C LYS A 138 17.38 24.25 -18.10
N SER A 139 18.34 24.47 -17.20
CA SER A 139 19.42 25.43 -17.40
C SER A 139 20.35 24.99 -18.52
N ARG A 140 20.70 23.69 -18.56
CA ARG A 140 21.51 23.09 -19.61
C ARG A 140 20.86 23.21 -20.99
N VAL A 141 19.56 22.92 -21.09
CA VAL A 141 18.79 23.09 -22.34
C VAL A 141 18.79 24.55 -22.78
N LYS A 142 18.61 25.51 -21.86
CA LYS A 142 18.64 26.94 -22.17
C LYS A 142 20.02 27.38 -22.68
N GLU A 143 21.10 26.90 -22.07
CA GLU A 143 22.46 27.20 -22.50
C GLU A 143 22.75 26.64 -23.90
N LEU A 144 22.39 25.37 -24.16
CA LEU A 144 22.51 24.75 -25.47
C LEU A 144 21.71 25.51 -26.54
N TYR A 145 20.49 25.93 -26.21
CA TYR A 145 19.67 26.73 -27.13
C TYR A 145 20.34 28.06 -27.46
N SER A 146 20.83 28.80 -26.45
CA SER A 146 21.56 30.06 -26.66
C SER A 146 22.84 29.89 -27.47
N MET A 147 23.58 28.80 -27.26
CA MET A 147 24.75 28.48 -28.05
C MET A 147 24.38 28.18 -29.51
N ASN A 148 23.30 27.41 -29.73
CA ASN A 148 22.85 27.09 -31.07
C ASN A 148 22.35 28.32 -31.83
N GLU A 149 21.64 29.22 -31.14
CA GLU A 149 21.21 30.51 -31.71
C GLU A 149 22.40 31.37 -32.13
N ARG A 150 23.46 31.42 -31.31
CA ARG A 150 24.72 32.09 -31.66
C ARG A 150 25.38 31.49 -32.90
N LYS A 151 25.54 30.17 -32.94
CA LYS A 151 26.11 29.47 -34.11
C LYS A 151 25.28 29.68 -35.37
N LEU A 152 23.96 29.68 -35.25
CA LEU A 152 23.06 29.95 -36.36
C LEU A 152 23.23 31.39 -36.89
N LEU A 153 23.39 32.36 -35.99
CA LEU A 153 23.66 33.74 -36.35
C LEU A 153 25.02 33.89 -37.05
N GLU A 154 26.07 33.29 -36.51
CA GLU A 154 27.41 33.26 -37.10
C GLU A 154 27.36 32.67 -38.52
N LEU A 155 26.76 31.49 -38.70
CA LEU A 155 26.60 30.86 -40.01
C LEU A 155 25.80 31.74 -40.98
N ARG A 156 24.74 32.39 -40.50
CA ARG A 156 23.96 33.34 -41.31
C ARG A 156 24.82 34.51 -41.77
N THR A 157 25.66 35.07 -40.90
CA THR A 157 26.56 36.16 -41.25
C THR A 157 27.63 35.73 -42.26
N GLU A 158 28.18 34.52 -42.12
CA GLU A 158 29.13 33.96 -43.08
C GLU A 158 28.50 33.75 -44.47
N ILE A 159 27.28 33.18 -44.52
CA ILE A 159 26.53 33.01 -45.77
C ILE A 159 26.28 34.37 -46.44
N MET A 160 25.89 35.39 -45.68
CA MET A 160 25.67 36.73 -46.23
C MET A 160 26.96 37.33 -46.79
N ALA A 161 28.10 37.15 -46.12
CA ALA A 161 29.40 37.63 -46.59
C ALA A 161 29.84 36.93 -47.88
N LEU A 162 29.69 35.61 -47.95
CA LEU A 162 29.99 34.83 -49.16
C LEU A 162 29.08 35.22 -50.32
N HIS A 163 27.79 35.45 -50.06
CA HIS A 163 26.84 35.89 -51.08
C HIS A 163 27.20 37.27 -51.64
N ALA A 164 27.57 38.22 -50.77
CA ALA A 164 28.05 39.54 -51.21
C ALA A 164 29.33 39.45 -52.05
N GLN A 165 30.28 38.57 -51.66
CA GLN A 165 31.49 38.31 -52.45
C GLN A 165 31.16 37.71 -53.81
N GLN A 166 30.23 36.76 -53.86
CA GLN A 166 29.74 36.14 -55.09
C GLN A 166 29.09 37.19 -56.01
N ASP A 167 28.20 38.03 -55.49
CA ASP A 167 27.55 39.11 -56.26
C ASP A 167 28.55 40.12 -56.83
N GLN A 168 29.58 40.46 -56.05
CA GLN A 168 30.67 41.31 -56.52
C GLN A 168 31.44 40.65 -57.67
N ALA A 169 31.77 39.37 -57.55
CA ALA A 169 32.48 38.61 -58.59
C ALA A 169 31.64 38.45 -59.86
N LEU A 170 30.33 38.19 -59.72
CA LEU A 170 29.38 38.15 -60.82
C LEU A 170 29.31 39.50 -61.54
N THR A 171 29.11 40.59 -60.79
CA THR A 171 29.07 41.95 -61.34
C THR A 171 30.37 42.32 -62.07
N GLN A 172 31.53 41.91 -61.54
CA GLN A 172 32.82 42.13 -62.19
C GLN A 172 32.93 41.37 -63.51
N THR A 173 32.43 40.13 -63.54
CA THR A 173 32.44 39.28 -64.73
C THR A 173 31.51 39.84 -65.80
N ASP A 174 30.28 40.22 -65.42
CA ASP A 174 29.32 40.86 -66.32
C ASP A 174 29.89 42.14 -66.95
N ARG A 175 30.55 42.99 -66.14
CA ARG A 175 31.22 44.21 -66.65
C ARG A 175 32.34 43.94 -67.65
N LYS A 176 32.97 42.76 -67.63
CA LYS A 176 34.01 42.38 -68.61
C LYS A 176 33.39 41.76 -69.86
N ILE A 177 32.35 40.94 -69.70
CA ILE A 177 31.68 40.26 -70.80
C ILE A 177 30.91 41.25 -71.68
N GLU A 178 30.17 42.20 -71.11
CA GLU A 178 29.38 43.19 -71.85
C GLU A 178 30.19 43.95 -72.94
N PRO A 179 31.36 44.56 -72.65
CA PRO A 179 32.15 45.24 -73.68
C PRO A 179 32.79 44.26 -74.68
N GLU A 180 33.20 43.06 -74.26
CA GLU A 180 33.72 42.05 -75.19
C GLU A 180 32.63 41.63 -76.20
N VAL A 181 31.41 41.37 -75.74
CA VAL A 181 30.26 41.03 -76.59
C VAL A 181 29.90 42.18 -77.53
N ALA A 182 29.85 43.41 -77.02
CA ALA A 182 29.58 44.60 -77.84
C ALA A 182 30.69 44.85 -78.88
N GLY A 183 31.95 44.63 -78.51
CA GLY A 183 33.12 44.73 -79.37
C GLY A 183 33.07 43.69 -80.50
N LEU A 184 32.89 42.41 -80.15
CA LEU A 184 32.72 41.31 -81.10
C LEU A 184 31.55 41.56 -82.08
N LYS A 185 30.41 42.05 -81.57
CA LYS A 185 29.25 42.41 -82.41
C LYS A 185 29.57 43.55 -83.39
N THR A 186 30.35 44.54 -82.96
CA THR A 186 30.77 45.66 -83.80
C THR A 186 31.74 45.21 -84.89
N MET A 187 32.73 44.39 -84.51
CA MET A 187 33.69 43.79 -85.45
C MET A 187 33.01 42.89 -86.48
N LEU A 188 32.01 42.11 -86.06
CA LEU A 188 31.21 41.29 -86.98
C LEU A 188 30.43 42.18 -87.97
N LYS A 189 29.83 43.28 -87.50
CA LYS A 189 29.12 44.24 -88.37
C LYS A 189 30.07 44.90 -89.36
N SER A 190 31.26 45.31 -88.93
CA SER A 190 32.26 45.91 -89.83
C SER A 190 32.74 44.90 -90.87
N HIS A 191 33.04 43.65 -90.47
CA HIS A 191 33.44 42.60 -91.40
C HIS A 191 32.36 42.29 -92.45
N LYS A 192 31.07 42.24 -92.04
CA LYS A 192 29.96 42.11 -92.97
C LYS A 192 29.90 43.27 -93.96
N LEU A 193 30.05 44.51 -93.49
CA LEU A 193 30.07 45.69 -94.35
C LEU A 193 31.24 45.66 -95.33
N ASP A 194 32.44 45.28 -94.88
CA ASP A 194 33.61 45.22 -95.75
C ASP A 194 33.49 44.10 -96.78
N SER A 195 32.95 42.93 -96.42
CA SER A 195 32.65 41.87 -97.39
C SER A 195 31.66 42.34 -98.46
N ILE A 196 30.62 43.11 -98.08
CA ILE A 196 29.68 43.72 -99.03
C ILE A 196 30.41 44.72 -99.94
N LYS A 197 31.28 45.58 -99.41
CA LYS A 197 32.07 46.53 -100.22
C LYS A 197 33.01 45.82 -101.19
N TYR A 198 33.75 44.80 -100.74
CA TYR A 198 34.64 44.01 -101.59
C TYR A 198 33.87 43.28 -102.69
N LEU A 199 32.70 42.71 -102.37
CA LEU A 199 31.82 42.07 -103.35
C LEU A 199 31.29 43.10 -104.38
N ALA A 200 30.83 44.26 -103.92
CA ALA A 200 30.40 45.32 -104.84
C ALA A 200 31.54 45.81 -105.74
N GLY A 201 32.75 45.97 -105.18
CA GLY A 201 33.95 46.34 -105.91
C GLY A 201 34.38 45.30 -106.94
N SER A 202 34.35 44.00 -106.59
CA SER A 202 34.70 42.93 -107.53
C SER A 202 33.67 42.79 -108.65
N VAL A 203 32.38 42.91 -108.36
CA VAL A 203 31.34 42.94 -109.39
C VAL A 203 31.52 44.15 -110.30
N PHE A 204 31.83 45.32 -109.74
CA PHE A 204 32.07 46.54 -110.52
C PHE A 204 33.31 46.43 -111.41
N THR A 205 34.42 45.85 -110.92
CA THR A 205 35.61 45.62 -111.73
C THR A 205 35.37 44.56 -112.81
N CYS A 206 34.68 43.47 -112.49
CA CYS A 206 34.27 42.46 -113.49
C CYS A 206 33.38 43.08 -114.58
N LEU A 207 32.38 43.91 -114.20
CA LEU A 207 31.55 44.65 -115.16
C LEU A 207 32.39 45.61 -116.01
N THR A 208 33.35 46.31 -115.41
CA THR A 208 34.26 47.23 -116.14
C THR A 208 35.14 46.47 -117.13
N VAL A 209 35.68 45.31 -116.75
CA VAL A 209 36.49 44.46 -117.64
C VAL A 209 35.61 43.85 -118.75
N ALA A 210 34.42 43.37 -118.43
CA ALA A 210 33.48 42.85 -119.43
C ALA A 210 33.05 43.93 -120.43
N LEU A 211 32.78 45.16 -119.96
CA LEU A 211 32.53 46.31 -120.84
C LEU A 211 33.76 46.66 -121.67
N GLY A 212 34.95 46.63 -121.08
CA GLY A 212 36.21 46.84 -121.80
C GLY A 212 36.46 45.81 -122.91
N PHE A 213 36.19 44.53 -122.65
CA PHE A 213 36.24 43.46 -123.65
C PHE A 213 35.15 43.59 -124.71
N TYR A 214 33.92 43.95 -124.32
CA TYR A 214 32.82 44.20 -125.25
C TYR A 214 33.14 45.36 -126.22
N CYS A 215 33.78 46.42 -125.72
CA CYS A 215 34.26 47.55 -126.54
C CYS A 215 35.43 47.21 -127.47
N LEU A 216 36.18 46.13 -127.21
CA LEU A 216 37.31 45.68 -128.04
C LEU A 216 36.89 44.65 -129.11
N TRP A 217 35.70 44.06 -128.99
CA TRP A 217 35.15 43.05 -129.90
C TRP A 217 34.15 43.64 -130.93
N MET A 218 33.60 44.82 -130.68
CA MET A 218 32.81 45.62 -131.66
C MET A 218 33.70 46.63 -132.39
#